data_AF-A0A075R761-F1
#
_entry.id   AF-A0A075R761-F1
#
_cell.length_a   1.000
_cell.length_b   1.000
_cell.length_c   1.000
_cell.angle_alpha   90.00
_cell.angle_beta   90.00
_cell.angle_gamma   90.00
#
_symmetry.space_group_name_H-M   'P 1'
#
loop_
_entity.id
_entity.type
_entity.pdbx_description
1 polymer ?
#
loop_
_entity_poly.entity_id
_entity_poly.type
_entity_poly.pdbx_seq_one_letter_code
_entity_poly.pdbx_strand_id
1 'polypeptide(L)'
;MKNLFYLLAACIFLSGCGQEKVTSQQEHKFQYNGISLGDSYDKVVELYGKPESEDKKGDIKLLAYRSKKGLSNTLILQNDKVIKSTSYMEYLDGEKLPKTKEEVFQTFGTGYKMELKDCYESTKCENYIYSFEDEILEFLTYWDNQKIDVVTLKTKEADSVQ
;
A
#
# COMPACT_ATOMS: atom_id res chain seq x y z
N MET A 1 40.61 -15.02 -71.89
CA MET A 1 41.98 -15.18 -71.34
C MET A 1 41.97 -14.67 -69.91
N LYS A 2 42.40 -15.52 -68.94
CA LYS A 2 43.05 -15.22 -67.63
C LYS A 2 42.39 -14.16 -66.73
N ASN A 3 42.18 -14.25 -65.42
CA ASN A 3 42.50 -15.14 -64.29
C ASN A 3 41.62 -14.59 -63.15
N LEU A 4 40.80 -15.36 -62.42
CA LEU A 4 41.14 -16.02 -61.16
C LEU A 4 42.02 -15.15 -60.21
N PHE A 5 41.44 -14.50 -59.19
CA PHE A 5 41.60 -14.86 -57.75
C PHE A 5 41.27 -13.73 -56.73
N TYR A 6 40.71 -14.17 -55.59
CA TYR A 6 40.68 -13.59 -54.23
C TYR A 6 39.77 -12.34 -53.95
N LEU A 7 38.64 -12.50 -53.27
CA LEU A 7 38.40 -12.54 -51.79
C LEU A 7 38.35 -11.14 -51.15
N LEU A 8 37.15 -10.70 -50.74
CA LEU A 8 36.82 -10.52 -49.33
C LEU A 8 35.31 -10.29 -49.17
N ALA A 9 34.67 -11.23 -48.49
CA ALA A 9 33.34 -11.07 -47.94
C ALA A 9 33.41 -10.14 -46.72
N ALA A 10 32.63 -9.07 -46.73
CA ALA A 10 32.26 -8.34 -45.53
C ALA A 10 30.74 -8.40 -45.39
N CYS A 11 30.24 -9.57 -45.00
CA CYS A 11 28.90 -9.69 -44.43
C CYS A 11 28.94 -9.02 -43.05
N ILE A 12 28.60 -7.73 -43.02
CA ILE A 12 28.27 -7.05 -41.77
C ILE A 12 26.93 -7.65 -41.32
N PHE A 13 27.02 -8.64 -40.45
CA PHE A 13 25.89 -9.09 -39.67
C PHE A 13 25.42 -7.90 -38.82
N LEU A 14 24.31 -7.28 -39.22
CA LEU A 14 23.49 -6.51 -38.30
C LEU A 14 22.82 -7.51 -37.35
N SER A 15 23.59 -8.05 -36.41
CA SER A 15 23.05 -8.52 -35.14
C SER A 15 22.64 -7.29 -34.34
N GLY A 16 21.55 -6.66 -34.79
CA GLY A 16 20.79 -5.76 -33.94
C GLY A 16 20.28 -6.63 -32.79
N CYS A 17 20.97 -6.59 -31.67
CA CYS A 17 20.48 -7.09 -30.40
C CYS A 17 19.08 -6.50 -30.22
N GLY A 18 18.06 -7.34 -30.33
CA GLY A 18 16.78 -7.06 -29.70
C GLY A 18 17.09 -6.89 -28.22
N GLN A 19 17.25 -5.64 -27.79
CA GLN A 19 17.08 -5.33 -26.38
C GLN A 19 15.60 -5.61 -26.12
N GLU A 20 15.30 -6.83 -25.70
CA GLU A 20 14.18 -7.05 -24.82
C GLU A 20 14.35 -6.03 -23.70
N LYS A 21 13.57 -4.95 -23.78
CA LYS A 21 13.27 -4.13 -22.63
C LYS A 21 12.54 -5.07 -21.68
N VAL A 22 13.31 -5.78 -20.85
CA VAL A 22 12.85 -6.19 -19.54
C VAL A 22 12.55 -4.87 -18.85
N THR A 23 11.31 -4.44 -19.03
CA THR A 23 10.73 -3.37 -18.25
C THR A 23 10.67 -4.01 -16.88
N SER A 24 11.71 -3.76 -16.08
CA SER A 24 11.64 -3.94 -14.64
C SER A 24 10.45 -3.07 -14.25
N GLN A 25 9.28 -3.70 -14.12
CA GLN A 25 8.17 -3.11 -13.41
C GLN A 25 8.73 -2.96 -12.01
N GLN A 26 9.24 -1.77 -11.72
CA GLN A 26 9.50 -1.37 -10.36
C GLN A 26 8.14 -1.47 -9.68
N GLU A 27 7.93 -2.56 -8.93
CA GLU A 27 6.74 -2.77 -8.10
C GLU A 27 6.52 -1.48 -7.34
N HIS A 28 5.49 -0.74 -7.73
CA HIS A 28 5.15 0.48 -7.04
C HIS A 28 4.49 0.07 -5.74
N LYS A 29 5.28 0.06 -4.67
CA LYS A 29 4.78 -0.26 -3.34
C LYS A 29 3.75 0.77 -2.91
N PHE A 30 2.56 0.31 -2.56
CA PHE A 30 1.48 1.20 -2.21
C PHE A 30 1.81 1.96 -0.92
N GLN A 31 1.45 3.25 -0.87
CA GLN A 31 1.63 4.09 0.31
C GLN A 31 0.31 4.74 0.70
N TYR A 32 -0.01 4.73 2.00
CA TYR A 32 -1.11 5.48 2.56
C TYR A 32 -0.63 6.30 3.75
N ASN A 33 -0.99 7.59 3.78
CA ASN A 33 -0.55 8.53 4.80
C ASN A 33 0.98 8.56 5.01
N GLY A 34 1.76 8.33 3.94
CA GLY A 34 3.23 8.29 3.99
C GLY A 34 3.83 6.96 4.48
N ILE A 35 3.00 5.98 4.85
CA ILE A 35 3.42 4.64 5.26
C ILE A 35 3.28 3.66 4.11
N SER A 36 4.34 2.88 3.90
CA SER A 36 4.32 1.68 3.05
C SER A 36 4.41 0.45 3.92
N LEU A 37 3.91 -0.70 3.44
CA LEU A 37 4.25 -1.98 4.06
C LEU A 37 5.77 -2.17 3.98
N GLY A 38 6.36 -2.98 4.85
CA GLY A 38 7.81 -3.19 4.95
C GLY A 38 8.64 -1.98 5.41
N ASP A 39 8.03 -0.83 5.71
CA ASP A 39 8.73 0.28 6.35
C ASP A 39 9.29 -0.17 7.71
N SER A 40 10.49 0.31 8.05
CA SER A 40 11.11 0.00 9.34
C SER A 40 10.50 0.82 10.45
N TYR A 41 10.62 0.32 11.69
CA TYR A 41 10.31 1.10 12.89
C TYR A 41 10.92 2.51 12.86
N ASP A 42 12.21 2.62 12.53
CA ASP A 42 12.91 3.90 12.49
C ASP A 42 12.29 4.88 11.49
N LYS A 43 11.88 4.41 10.32
CA LYS A 43 11.19 5.24 9.32
C LYS A 43 9.82 5.70 9.83
N VAL A 44 9.09 4.84 10.52
CA VAL A 44 7.80 5.22 11.15
C VAL A 44 8.03 6.31 12.19
N VAL A 45 9.05 6.16 13.04
CA VAL A 45 9.38 7.15 14.07
C VAL A 45 9.87 8.47 13.48
N GLU A 46 10.61 8.43 12.37
CA GLU A 46 10.99 9.64 11.63
C GLU A 46 9.77 10.39 11.10
N LEU A 47 8.77 9.66 10.57
CA LEU A 47 7.57 10.24 9.98
C LEU A 47 6.58 10.79 11.02
N TYR A 48 6.35 10.04 12.10
CA TYR A 48 5.28 10.33 13.06
C TYR A 48 5.78 10.77 14.44
N GLY A 49 7.08 10.71 14.69
CA GLY A 49 7.65 10.82 16.03
C GLY A 49 7.50 9.52 16.82
N LYS A 50 7.68 9.58 18.14
CA LYS A 50 7.51 8.41 19.00
C LYS A 50 6.02 8.06 19.15
N PRO A 51 5.66 6.76 19.16
CA PRO A 51 4.28 6.36 19.42
C PRO A 51 3.86 6.74 20.85
N GLU A 52 2.55 6.92 21.05
CA GLU A 52 1.95 7.10 22.38
C GLU A 52 2.12 5.82 23.21
N SER A 53 1.90 4.67 22.58
CA SER A 53 2.11 3.35 23.19
C SER A 53 2.73 2.37 22.20
N GLU A 54 3.51 1.45 22.75
CA GLU A 54 4.13 0.34 22.04
C GLU A 54 3.94 -0.93 22.86
N ASP A 55 3.21 -1.90 22.29
CA ASP A 55 3.03 -3.23 22.87
C ASP A 55 3.82 -4.25 22.05
N LYS A 56 4.54 -5.17 22.70
CA LYS A 56 5.38 -6.17 22.04
C LYS A 56 5.05 -7.58 22.50
N LYS A 57 4.88 -8.49 21.53
CA LYS A 57 4.67 -9.94 21.75
C LYS A 57 5.50 -10.71 20.72
N GLY A 58 6.62 -11.29 21.15
CA GLY A 58 7.54 -11.98 20.24
C GLY A 58 8.17 -11.01 19.23
N ASP A 59 8.05 -11.35 17.95
CA ASP A 59 8.47 -10.57 16.79
C ASP A 59 7.44 -9.51 16.37
N ILE A 60 6.27 -9.46 17.03
CA ILE A 60 5.19 -8.52 16.74
C ILE A 60 5.27 -7.29 17.65
N LYS A 61 5.11 -6.10 17.06
CA LYS A 61 4.92 -4.83 17.75
C LYS A 61 3.64 -4.15 17.28
N LEU A 62 2.83 -3.68 18.22
CA LEU A 62 1.69 -2.79 17.98
C LEU A 62 2.07 -1.38 18.42
N LEU A 63 2.03 -0.42 17.50
CA LEU A 63 2.26 0.99 17.77
C LEU A 63 0.95 1.74 17.69
N ALA A 64 0.70 2.63 18.65
CA ALA A 64 -0.44 3.55 18.62
C ALA A 64 0.03 5.00 18.58
N TYR A 65 -0.58 5.79 17.70
CA TYR A 65 -0.33 7.22 17.55
C TYR A 65 -1.62 7.99 17.78
N ARG A 66 -1.54 9.07 18.55
CA ARG A 66 -2.67 9.93 18.89
C ARG A 66 -2.42 11.36 18.44
N SER A 67 -3.42 11.95 17.81
CA SER A 67 -3.48 13.39 17.56
C SER A 67 -4.18 14.10 18.72
N LYS A 68 -4.29 15.43 18.67
CA LYS A 68 -5.06 16.19 19.65
C LYS A 68 -6.56 15.80 19.68
N LYS A 69 -7.05 15.12 18.64
CA LYS A 69 -8.47 14.77 18.48
C LYS A 69 -8.78 13.33 18.89
N GLY A 70 -7.80 12.43 18.90
CA GLY A 70 -8.03 11.01 19.16
C GLY A 70 -6.93 10.10 18.62
N LEU A 71 -7.15 8.79 18.70
CA LEU A 71 -6.25 7.78 18.14
C LEU A 71 -6.21 7.94 16.62
N SER A 72 -5.08 8.39 16.06
CA SER A 72 -4.98 8.75 14.64
C SER A 72 -4.52 7.57 13.79
N ASN A 73 -3.58 6.76 14.29
CA ASN A 73 -3.08 5.59 13.58
C ASN A 73 -2.71 4.47 14.54
N THR A 74 -2.87 3.23 14.09
CA THR A 74 -2.18 2.07 14.66
C THR A 74 -1.37 1.36 13.59
N LEU A 75 -0.21 0.85 13.96
CA LEU A 75 0.64 0.05 13.07
C LEU A 75 0.98 -1.27 13.74
N ILE A 76 0.92 -2.36 12.99
CA ILE A 76 1.46 -3.66 13.39
C ILE A 76 2.72 -3.90 12.57
N LEU A 77 3.81 -4.16 13.28
CA LEU A 77 5.09 -4.54 12.71
C LEU A 77 5.37 -5.99 13.06
N GLN A 78 5.95 -6.73 12.12
CA GLN A 78 6.54 -8.04 12.33
C GLN A 78 8.01 -7.98 11.93
N ASN A 79 8.91 -8.47 12.78
CA ASN A 79 10.36 -8.38 12.54
C ASN A 79 10.81 -6.94 12.22
N ASP A 80 10.26 -5.97 12.96
CA ASP A 80 10.50 -4.52 12.80
C ASP A 80 10.10 -3.94 11.42
N LYS A 81 9.21 -4.63 10.71
CA LYS A 81 8.68 -4.22 9.40
C LYS A 81 7.17 -4.06 9.45
N VAL A 82 6.63 -2.95 8.95
CA VAL A 82 5.18 -2.70 8.93
C VAL A 82 4.49 -3.77 8.08
N ILE A 83 3.54 -4.49 8.68
CA ILE A 83 2.68 -5.45 7.97
C ILE A 83 1.23 -5.00 7.90
N LYS A 84 0.84 -4.04 8.75
CA LYS A 84 -0.50 -3.43 8.76
C LYS A 84 -0.43 -2.01 9.31
N SER A 85 -1.15 -1.11 8.67
CA SER A 85 -1.39 0.26 9.11
C SER A 85 -2.88 0.53 9.06
N THR A 86 -3.44 0.98 10.17
CA THR A 86 -4.84 1.40 10.29
C THR A 86 -4.88 2.88 10.64
N SER A 87 -5.59 3.66 9.83
CA SER A 87 -5.69 5.10 9.94
C SER A 87 -7.14 5.50 10.20
N TYR A 88 -7.37 6.28 11.26
CA TYR A 88 -8.70 6.72 11.69
C TYR A 88 -8.96 8.13 11.20
N MET A 89 -9.76 8.26 10.15
CA MET A 89 -9.84 9.45 9.31
C MET A 89 -10.32 10.70 10.04
N GLU A 90 -11.21 10.55 11.03
CA GLU A 90 -11.68 11.67 11.87
C GLU A 90 -10.53 12.36 12.64
N TYR A 91 -9.52 11.59 13.04
CA TYR A 91 -8.44 12.04 13.90
C TYR A 91 -7.13 12.29 13.17
N LEU A 92 -7.09 12.04 11.85
CA LEU A 92 -5.95 12.34 10.99
C LEU A 92 -5.94 13.81 10.58
N ASP A 93 -4.79 14.45 10.78
CA ASP A 93 -4.51 15.75 10.21
C ASP A 93 -3.86 15.54 8.84
N GLY A 94 -4.66 15.51 7.77
CA GLY A 94 -4.19 15.32 6.39
C GLY A 94 -5.19 15.88 5.37
N GLU A 95 -4.73 16.82 4.54
CA GLU A 95 -5.59 17.47 3.53
C GLU A 95 -5.72 16.66 2.24
N LYS A 96 -4.78 15.76 1.93
CA LYS A 96 -4.70 15.05 0.64
C LYS A 96 -5.18 13.60 0.65
N LEU A 97 -5.73 13.12 1.76
CA LEU A 97 -6.27 11.77 1.84
C LEU A 97 -7.74 11.77 1.38
N PRO A 98 -8.21 10.77 0.63
CA PRO A 98 -9.60 10.68 0.22
C PRO A 98 -10.48 10.46 1.45
N LYS A 99 -11.46 11.34 1.65
CA LYS A 99 -12.34 11.38 2.85
C LYS A 99 -13.75 10.90 2.53
N THR A 100 -14.08 10.73 1.26
CA THR A 100 -15.39 10.28 0.78
C THR A 100 -15.24 9.08 -0.15
N LYS A 101 -16.31 8.29 -0.29
CA LYS A 101 -16.33 7.18 -1.25
C LYS A 101 -16.06 7.64 -2.69
N GLU A 102 -16.55 8.82 -3.07
CA GLU A 102 -16.37 9.34 -4.42
C GLU A 102 -14.89 9.65 -4.68
N GLU A 103 -14.21 10.31 -3.74
CA GLU A 103 -12.77 10.56 -3.83
C GLU A 103 -11.97 9.25 -3.87
N VAL A 104 -12.39 8.23 -3.12
CA VAL A 104 -11.79 6.88 -3.17
C VAL A 104 -11.93 6.30 -4.59
N PHE A 105 -13.12 6.32 -5.19
CA PHE A 105 -13.34 5.78 -6.54
C PHE A 105 -12.61 6.58 -7.62
N GLN A 106 -12.52 7.90 -7.47
CA GLN A 106 -11.73 8.74 -8.37
C GLN A 106 -10.23 8.44 -8.28
N THR A 107 -9.74 8.12 -7.08
CA THR A 107 -8.31 7.88 -6.83
C THR A 107 -7.88 6.47 -7.22
N PHE A 108 -8.66 5.45 -6.86
CA PHE A 108 -8.28 4.03 -6.99
C PHE A 108 -9.10 3.26 -8.05
N GLY A 109 -10.08 3.92 -8.67
CA GLY A 109 -10.98 3.30 -9.64
C GLY A 109 -12.12 2.52 -9.00
N THR A 110 -12.90 1.83 -9.82
CA THR A 110 -14.09 1.07 -9.38
C THR A 110 -13.87 -0.44 -9.35
N GLY A 111 -12.64 -0.90 -9.58
CA GLY A 111 -12.25 -2.31 -9.54
C GLY A 111 -12.00 -2.82 -8.12
N TYR A 112 -13.02 -2.81 -7.26
CA TYR A 112 -12.93 -3.22 -5.85
C TYR A 112 -13.91 -4.37 -5.52
N LYS A 113 -13.63 -5.07 -4.42
CA LYS A 113 -14.63 -5.91 -3.74
C LYS A 113 -15.32 -5.07 -2.66
N MET A 114 -16.64 -5.18 -2.53
CA MET A 114 -17.38 -4.54 -1.43
C MET A 114 -17.87 -5.61 -0.45
N GLU A 115 -17.70 -5.33 0.84
CA GLU A 115 -18.27 -6.12 1.93
C GLU A 115 -19.05 -5.21 2.88
N LEU A 116 -20.05 -5.76 3.56
CA LEU A 116 -20.75 -5.06 4.65
C LEU A 116 -20.16 -5.49 5.99
N LYS A 117 -19.73 -4.52 6.79
CA LYS A 117 -19.24 -4.74 8.16
C LYS A 117 -20.20 -4.12 9.17
N ASP A 118 -20.29 -4.74 10.34
CA ASP A 118 -20.97 -4.14 11.47
C ASP A 118 -20.20 -2.91 11.96
N CYS A 119 -20.90 -1.79 12.09
CA CYS A 119 -20.40 -0.56 12.68
C CYS A 119 -21.37 -0.08 13.78
N TYR A 120 -21.16 1.13 14.29
CA TYR A 120 -21.86 1.68 15.47
C TYR A 120 -23.38 1.43 15.43
N GLU A 121 -23.94 1.03 16.58
CA GLU A 121 -25.37 0.77 16.79
C GLU A 121 -26.03 -0.24 15.82
N SER A 122 -25.29 -1.28 15.39
CA SER A 122 -25.79 -2.33 14.46
C SER A 122 -26.04 -1.84 13.03
N THR A 123 -25.51 -0.66 12.67
CA THR A 123 -25.52 -0.18 11.30
C THR A 123 -24.57 -1.02 10.45
N LYS A 124 -24.88 -1.21 9.16
CA LYS A 124 -23.98 -1.85 8.20
C LYS A 124 -23.21 -0.77 7.43
N CYS A 125 -21.89 -0.78 7.60
CA CYS A 125 -20.98 0.09 6.88
C CYS A 125 -20.37 -0.65 5.68
N GLU A 126 -20.21 0.06 4.57
CA GLU A 126 -19.56 -0.45 3.37
C GLU A 126 -18.04 -0.50 3.57
N ASN A 127 -17.42 -1.60 3.17
CA ASN A 127 -15.97 -1.77 3.19
C ASN A 127 -15.50 -2.06 1.76
N TYR A 128 -14.80 -1.11 1.16
CA TYR A 128 -14.26 -1.22 -0.19
C TYR A 128 -12.83 -1.75 -0.14
N ILE A 129 -12.60 -2.89 -0.77
CA ILE A 129 -11.36 -3.65 -0.69
C ILE A 129 -10.69 -3.64 -2.07
N TYR A 130 -9.53 -3.01 -2.13
CA TYR A 130 -8.64 -3.02 -3.29
C TYR A 130 -7.51 -4.01 -3.01
N SER A 131 -7.34 -4.96 -3.93
CA SER A 131 -6.29 -5.97 -3.84
C SER A 131 -5.22 -5.69 -4.87
N PHE A 132 -4.01 -5.48 -4.40
CA PHE A 132 -2.78 -5.44 -5.19
C PHE A 132 -2.01 -6.75 -4.94
N GLU A 133 -0.91 -6.99 -5.67
CA GLU A 133 -0.20 -8.27 -5.71
C GLU A 133 -0.06 -8.94 -4.34
N ASP A 134 0.54 -8.27 -3.36
CA ASP A 134 0.67 -8.77 -1.98
C ASP A 134 0.03 -7.86 -0.92
N GLU A 135 -0.64 -6.80 -1.36
CA GLU A 135 -1.16 -5.73 -0.50
C GLU A 135 -2.68 -5.62 -0.62
N ILE A 136 -3.34 -5.31 0.49
CA ILE A 136 -4.76 -5.00 0.56
C ILE A 136 -4.91 -3.59 1.13
N LEU A 137 -5.75 -2.80 0.46
CA LEU A 137 -6.19 -1.50 0.93
C LEU A 137 -7.70 -1.51 1.12
N GLU A 138 -8.14 -1.29 2.36
CA GLU A 138 -9.55 -1.25 2.73
C GLU A 138 -9.98 0.15 3.11
N PHE A 139 -11.15 0.57 2.62
CA PHE A 139 -11.82 1.81 3.01
C PHE A 139 -13.17 1.45 3.64
N LEU A 140 -13.23 1.53 4.97
CA LEU A 140 -14.47 1.38 5.72
C LEU A 140 -15.18 2.73 5.80
N THR A 141 -16.45 2.77 5.42
CA THR A 141 -17.26 3.97 5.52
C THR A 141 -17.77 4.21 6.94
N TYR A 142 -18.15 5.45 7.19
CA TYR A 142 -18.94 5.84 8.35
C TYR A 142 -20.40 5.40 8.20
N TRP A 143 -21.22 5.52 9.25
CA TRP A 143 -22.60 5.01 9.28
C TRP A 143 -23.52 5.59 8.20
N ASP A 144 -23.19 6.77 7.64
CA ASP A 144 -23.92 7.39 6.52
C ASP A 144 -23.54 6.82 5.15
N ASN A 145 -22.53 5.93 5.09
CA ASN A 145 -21.94 5.38 3.88
C ASN A 145 -21.49 6.43 2.85
N GLN A 146 -21.16 7.65 3.29
CA GLN A 146 -20.63 8.72 2.44
C GLN A 146 -19.17 9.02 2.76
N LYS A 147 -18.85 9.10 4.05
CA LYS A 147 -17.50 9.41 4.54
C LYS A 147 -16.70 8.14 4.77
N ILE A 148 -15.39 8.23 4.62
CA ILE A 148 -14.46 7.19 5.04
C ILE A 148 -14.16 7.38 6.52
N ASP A 149 -14.35 6.33 7.30
CA ASP A 149 -14.08 6.30 8.74
C ASP A 149 -12.68 5.74 9.02
N VAL A 150 -12.39 4.56 8.46
CA VAL A 150 -11.15 3.83 8.70
C VAL A 150 -10.54 3.41 7.37
N VAL A 151 -9.22 3.60 7.24
CA VAL A 151 -8.43 3.06 6.14
C VAL A 151 -7.42 2.06 6.67
N THR A 152 -7.36 0.88 6.06
CA THR A 152 -6.39 -0.16 6.43
C THR A 152 -5.54 -0.55 5.23
N LEU A 153 -4.22 -0.38 5.33
CA LEU A 153 -3.24 -0.95 4.41
C LEU A 153 -2.57 -2.15 5.10
N LYS A 154 -2.58 -3.33 4.48
CA LYS A 154 -2.03 -4.56 5.09
C LYS A 154 -1.49 -5.53 4.05
N THR A 155 -0.58 -6.41 4.48
CA THR A 155 -0.22 -7.59 3.69
C THR A 155 -1.41 -8.56 3.67
N LYS A 156 -1.50 -9.41 2.64
CA LYS A 156 -2.55 -10.45 2.58
C LYS A 156 -2.52 -11.41 3.76
N GLU A 157 -1.37 -11.58 4.40
CA GLU A 157 -1.15 -12.49 5.52
C GLU A 157 -1.37 -11.82 6.89
N ALA A 158 -1.51 -10.50 6.96
CA ALA A 158 -1.51 -9.75 8.24
C ALA A 158 -2.63 -10.16 9.21
N ASP A 159 -3.78 -10.61 8.72
CA ASP A 159 -4.88 -11.03 9.59
C ASP A 159 -4.63 -12.40 10.27
N SER A 160 -3.58 -13.14 9.86
CA SER A 160 -3.19 -14.41 10.49
C SER A 160 -2.29 -14.25 11.72
N VAL A 161 -1.89 -13.02 12.07
CA VAL A 161 -0.78 -12.72 12.99
C VAL A 161 -1.25 -12.36 14.43
N GLN A 162 -2.46 -12.74 14.85
CA GLN A 162 -3.04 -12.41 16.18
C GLN A 162 -2.59 -13.34 17.33
#